data_AF-A0A431HUN6-F1
#
_entry.id   AF-A0A431HUN6-F1
#
_cell.length_a   1.000
_cell.length_b   1.000
_cell.length_c   1.000
_cell.angle_alpha   90.00
_cell.angle_beta   90.00
_cell.angle_gamma   90.00
#
_symmetry.space_group_name_H-M   'P 1'
#
loop_
_entity.id
_entity.type
_entity.pdbx_description
1 polymer ?
#
loop_
_entity_poly.entity_id
_entity_poly.type
_entity_poly.pdbx_seq_one_letter_code
_entity_poly.pdbx_strand_id
1 'polypeptide(L)' 'PFLIQQGMIARTPRGRVAMPAAWAHLGVPMPADRASSPSLFD' A
#
# COMPACT_ATOMS: atom_id res chain seq x y z
N PRO A 1 5.76 -15.67 -2.94
CA PRO A 1 4.33 -15.68 -3.35
C PRO A 1 3.34 -16.04 -2.23
N PHE A 2 3.69 -15.86 -0.95
CA PHE A 2 2.79 -16.13 0.17
C PHE A 2 1.89 -14.92 0.50
N LEU A 3 2.49 -13.74 0.63
CA LEU A 3 1.78 -12.50 1.01
C LEU A 3 0.73 -12.04 -0.03
N ILE A 4 0.93 -12.40 -1.30
CA ILE A 4 -0.05 -12.14 -2.36
C ILE A 4 -1.26 -13.07 -2.20
N GLN A 5 -1.03 -14.35 -1.85
CA GLN A 5 -2.10 -15.31 -1.60
C GLN A 5 -2.90 -14.97 -0.33
N GLN A 6 -2.22 -14.44 0.69
CA GLN A 6 -2.86 -13.94 1.91
C GLN A 6 -3.56 -12.58 1.72
N GLY A 7 -3.55 -12.00 0.51
CA GLY A 7 -4.19 -10.71 0.24
C GLY A 7 -3.50 -9.50 0.92
N MET A 8 -2.26 -9.66 1.37
CA MET A 8 -1.48 -8.61 2.05
C MET A 8 -0.68 -7.74 1.08
N ILE A 9 -0.31 -8.27 -0.10
CA ILE A 9 0.40 -7.53 -1.15
C ILE A 9 -0.32 -7.65 -2.48
N ALA A 10 -0.42 -6.54 -3.21
CA ALA A 10 -0.83 -6.52 -4.60
C ALA A 10 0.28 -6.07 -5.54
N ARG A 11 0.15 -6.44 -6.81
CA ARG A 11 1.02 -5.98 -7.90
C ARG A 11 0.35 -4.84 -8.64
N THR A 12 1.13 -3.83 -9.00
CA THR A 12 0.72 -2.68 -9.82
C THR A 12 1.81 -2.38 -10.86
N PRO A 13 1.53 -1.58 -11.91
CA PRO A 13 2.56 -1.14 -12.86
C PRO A 13 3.73 -0.39 -12.21
N ARG A 14 3.51 0.23 -11.03
CA ARG A 14 4.51 1.00 -10.29
C ARG A 14 5.18 0.22 -9.15
N GLY A 15 4.97 -1.09 -9.09
CA GLY A 15 5.55 -1.96 -8.06
C GLY A 15 4.51 -2.62 -7.17
N ARG A 16 4.91 -2.99 -5.96
CA ARG A 16 4.07 -3.72 -5.00
C ARG A 16 3.48 -2.75 -3.98
N VAL A 17 2.22 -2.95 -3.64
CA VAL A 17 1.50 -2.11 -2.66
C VAL A 17 0.98 -2.99 -1.53
N ALA A 18 1.13 -2.51 -0.29
CA ALA A 18 0.56 -3.15 0.90
C ALA A 18 -0.95 -2.92 0.93
N MET A 19 -1.70 -4.02 1.04
CA MET A 19 -3.16 -4.01 1.10
C MET A 19 -3.65 -3.77 2.54
N PRO A 20 -4.93 -3.41 2.75
CA PRO A 20 -5.47 -3.16 4.09
C PRO A 20 -5.22 -4.31 5.10
N ALA A 21 -5.26 -5.56 4.63
CA ALA A 21 -4.95 -6.74 5.45
C ALA A 21 -3.52 -6.72 6.03
N ALA A 22 -2.55 -6.14 5.31
CA ALA A 22 -1.18 -5.99 5.80
C ALA A 22 -1.10 -4.98 6.94
N TRP A 23 -1.76 -3.83 6.81
CA TRP A 23 -1.80 -2.80 7.86
C TRP A 23 -2.47 -3.32 9.13
N ALA A 24 -3.60 -4.01 8.97
CA ALA A 24 -4.30 -4.65 10.08
C ALA A 24 -3.43 -5.71 10.79
N HIS A 25 -2.71 -6.54 10.03
CA HIS A 25 -1.81 -7.55 10.60
C HIS A 25 -0.64 -6.95 11.37
N LEU A 26 -0.13 -5.80 10.91
CA LEU A 26 0.97 -5.10 11.57
C LEU A 26 0.51 -4.24 12.76
N GLY A 27 -0.80 -4.07 12.96
CA GLY A 27 -1.34 -3.24 14.05
C GLY A 27 -1.01 -1.76 13.92
N VAL A 28 -0.65 -1.29 12.71
CA VAL A 28 -0.34 0.11 12.43
C VAL A 28 -1.45 0.75 11.60
N PRO A 29 -1.74 2.06 11.82
CA PRO A 29 -2.72 2.76 11.01
C PRO A 29 -2.27 2.78 9.55
N MET A 30 -3.20 2.45 8.65
CA MET A 30 -2.99 2.66 7.23
C MET A 30 -2.83 4.15 6.97
N PRO A 31 -1.82 4.59 6.19
CA PRO A 31 -1.70 5.99 5.83
C PRO A 31 -2.98 6.42 5.10
N ALA A 32 -3.54 7.56 5.52
CA ALA A 32 -4.57 8.23 4.74
C ALA A 32 -4.01 8.41 3.34
N ASP A 33 -4.81 8.05 2.34
CA ASP A 33 -4.42 8.10 0.94
C ASP A 33 -3.73 9.44 0.69
N ARG A 34 -2.47 9.42 0.26
CA ARG A 34 -1.69 10.63 0.01
C ARG A 34 -2.20 11.25 -1.29
N ALA A 35 -3.47 11.63 -1.27
CA ALA A 35 -4.11 12.42 -2.30
C ALA A 35 -3.30 13.70 -2.40
N SER A 36 -2.72 13.89 -3.59
CA SER A 36 -2.22 15.20 -4.02
C SER A 36 -1.01 15.69 -3.22
N SER A 37 0.11 14.96 -3.26
CA SER A 37 1.37 15.70 -3.14
C SER A 37 1.50 16.58 -4.38
N PRO A 38 1.56 17.93 -4.25
CA PRO A 38 1.82 18.78 -5.40
C PRO A 38 3.13 18.33 -6.04
N SER A 39 3.19 18.40 -7.37
CA SER A 39 4.44 18.12 -8.08
C SER A 39 5.53 18.99 -7.49
N LEU A 40 6.66 18.38 -7.14
CA LEU A 40 7.83 19.04 -6.56
C LEU A 40 8.43 20.13 -7.47
N PHE A 41 7.99 20.18 -8.73
CA PHE A 41 8.54 21.00 -9.81
C PHE A 41 7.51 21.92 -10.46
N ASP A 42 6.38 22.17 -9.81
CA ASP A 42 5.53 23.32 -10.14
C ASP A 42 5.90 24.51 -9.24
#